data_AF-A0A496S2M3-F1
#
_entry.id   AF-A0A496S2M3-F1
#
_cell.length_a   1.000
_cell.length_b   1.000
_cell.length_c   1.000
_cell.angle_alpha   90.00
_cell.angle_beta   90.00
_cell.angle_gamma   90.00
#
_symmetry.space_group_name_H-M   'P 1'
#
loop_
_entity.id
_entity.type
_entity.pdbx_description
1 polymer ?
#
loop_
_entity_poly.entity_id
_entity_poly.type
_entity_poly.pdbx_seq_one_letter_code
_entity_poly.pdbx_strand_id
1 'polypeptide(L)'
;MYGLYGYFHPESKVAKKSEQKPTVGAFAKIQGVSKDTILIGSSLALGGHASFLGTQYLHGALSYINHINREGGIHGRKIKIIAY
;
A
#
# COMPACT_ATOMS: atom_id res chain seq x y z
N MET A 1 21.02 20.24 36.73
CA MET A 1 21.32 20.46 35.30
C MET A 1 22.13 19.26 34.84
N TYR A 2 21.70 18.32 34.00
CA TYR A 2 20.82 18.35 32.81
C TYR A 2 19.92 17.10 32.76
N GLY A 3 18.67 17.25 32.28
CA GLY A 3 17.64 16.20 32.23
C GLY A 3 18.01 15.03 31.32
N LEU A 4 17.93 13.81 31.82
CA LEU A 4 16.77 12.89 31.80
C LEU A 4 16.45 12.38 30.38
N TYR A 5 17.02 11.21 30.07
CA TYR A 5 16.64 10.35 28.96
C TYR A 5 15.12 10.16 28.97
N GLY A 6 14.44 10.74 27.97
CA GLY A 6 13.03 10.52 27.73
C GLY A 6 12.80 9.07 27.32
N TYR A 7 12.41 8.25 28.30
CA TYR A 7 11.73 6.98 28.11
C TYR A 7 10.55 7.19 27.17
N PHE A 8 10.72 6.80 25.91
CA PHE A 8 9.63 6.58 24.98
C PHE A 8 8.78 5.45 25.57
N HIS A 9 7.69 5.83 26.24
CA HIS A 9 6.72 4.90 26.80
C HIS A 9 6.11 4.09 25.66
N PRO A 10 6.36 2.77 25.58
CA PRO A 10 5.76 1.92 24.58
C PRO A 10 4.37 1.48 25.05
N GLU A 11 3.45 2.42 25.23
CA GLU A 11 2.02 2.10 25.33
C GLU A 11 1.47 2.04 23.91
N SER A 12 1.96 1.05 23.16
CA SER A 12 1.33 0.59 21.93
C SER A 12 -0.04 0.05 22.31
N LYS A 13 -1.07 0.90 22.24
CA LYS A 13 -2.44 0.43 22.02
C LYS A 13 -2.48 -0.09 20.60
N VAL A 14 -2.00 -1.33 20.45
CA VAL A 14 -2.07 -2.15 19.24
C VAL A 14 -3.53 -2.14 18.81
N ALA A 15 -3.84 -1.33 17.79
CA ALA A 15 -5.11 -1.36 17.12
C ALA A 15 -5.31 -2.81 16.66
N LYS A 16 -6.37 -3.42 17.19
CA LYS A 16 -6.74 -4.83 17.07
C LYS A 16 -6.34 -5.40 15.71
N LYS A 17 -5.38 -6.33 15.73
CA LYS A 17 -5.16 -7.30 14.66
C LYS A 17 -6.45 -8.10 14.53
N SER A 18 -7.29 -7.75 13.55
CA SER A 18 -8.42 -8.59 13.16
C SER A 18 -7.86 -9.86 12.56
N GLU A 19 -7.84 -10.90 13.39
CA GLU A 19 -7.45 -12.25 13.03
C GLU A 19 -8.40 -12.79 11.97
N GLN A 20 -7.97 -12.75 10.71
CA GLN A 20 -8.64 -13.46 9.62
C GLN A 20 -8.26 -14.94 9.72
N LYS A 21 -9.18 -15.72 10.33
CA LYS A 21 -9.15 -17.18 10.29
C LYS A 21 -9.25 -17.64 8.82
N PRO A 22 -8.50 -18.66 8.40
CA PRO A 22 -8.56 -19.16 7.03
C PRO A 22 -9.86 -19.96 6.85
N THR A 23 -10.91 -19.30 6.40
CA THR A 23 -12.11 -19.95 5.88
C THR A 23 -11.90 -20.26 4.40
N VAL A 24 -11.46 -21.49 4.14
CA VAL A 24 -11.55 -22.09 2.80
C VAL A 24 -13.04 -22.26 2.48
N GLY A 25 -13.58 -21.50 1.53
CA GLY A 25 -14.95 -21.74 1.03
C GLY A 25 -15.87 -20.55 0.76
N ALA A 26 -15.39 -19.31 0.70
CA ALA A 26 -16.16 -18.21 0.14
C ALA A 26 -15.22 -17.18 -0.49
N PHE A 27 -15.50 -16.74 -1.73
CA PHE A 27 -14.88 -15.55 -2.30
C PHE A 27 -15.38 -14.33 -1.51
N ALA A 28 -14.83 -14.14 -0.30
CA ALA A 28 -15.06 -12.97 0.51
C ALA A 28 -14.67 -11.75 -0.34
N LYS A 29 -15.46 -10.68 -0.27
CA LYS A 29 -15.16 -9.42 -0.96
C LYS A 29 -13.85 -8.87 -0.40
N ILE A 30 -12.73 -9.20 -1.05
CA ILE A 30 -11.40 -8.74 -0.66
C ILE A 30 -11.32 -7.25 -0.93
N GLN A 31 -10.99 -6.47 0.10
CA GLN A 31 -10.87 -5.02 -0.03
C GLN A 31 -9.83 -4.67 -1.10
N GLY A 32 -10.19 -3.78 -2.01
CA GLY A 32 -9.32 -3.36 -3.11
C GLY A 32 -9.24 -4.34 -4.28
N VAL A 33 -9.88 -5.51 -4.24
CA VAL A 33 -9.93 -6.44 -5.38
C VAL A 33 -11.34 -6.53 -5.92
N SER A 34 -11.53 -6.11 -7.17
CA SER A 34 -12.77 -6.28 -7.92
C SER A 34 -12.64 -7.44 -8.94
N LYS A 35 -13.69 -7.63 -9.75
CA LYS A 35 -13.67 -8.63 -10.83
C LYS A 35 -12.55 -8.37 -11.83
N ASP A 36 -12.27 -7.09 -12.10
CA ASP A 36 -11.40 -6.68 -13.21
C ASP A 36 -10.20 -5.84 -12.76
N THR A 37 -10.14 -5.44 -11.47
CA THR A 37 -9.13 -4.49 -10.99
C THR A 37 -8.60 -4.85 -9.60
N ILE A 38 -7.31 -4.59 -9.40
CA ILE A 38 -6.64 -4.60 -8.10
C ILE A 38 -6.22 -3.16 -7.81
N LEU A 39 -6.72 -2.60 -6.72
CA LEU A 39 -6.48 -1.23 -6.28
C LEU A 39 -5.37 -1.22 -5.22
N ILE A 40 -4.33 -0.43 -5.47
CA ILE A 40 -3.18 -0.26 -4.57
C ILE A 40 -3.11 1.22 -4.18
N GLY A 41 -3.05 1.49 -2.87
CA GLY A 41 -2.73 2.81 -2.34
C GLY A 41 -1.23 2.98 -2.14
N SER A 42 -0.69 4.14 -2.46
CA SER A 42 0.72 4.49 -2.24
C SER A 42 0.80 5.86 -1.56
N SER A 43 1.56 5.95 -0.47
CA SER A 43 1.86 7.22 0.20
C SER A 43 3.27 7.63 -0.19
N LEU A 44 3.40 8.78 -0.86
CA LEU A 44 4.65 9.23 -1.46
C LEU A 44 4.85 10.72 -1.20
N ALA A 45 6.11 11.15 -1.09
CA ALA A 45 6.43 12.58 -1.11
C ALA A 45 6.22 13.10 -2.53
N LEU A 46 5.01 13.56 -2.86
CA LEU A 46 4.68 14.12 -4.19
C LEU A 46 4.78 15.66 -4.22
N GLY A 47 4.98 16.29 -3.07
CA GLY A 47 5.09 17.74 -2.91
C GLY A 47 6.23 18.15 -1.98
N GLY A 48 6.54 19.45 -1.96
CA GLY A 48 7.62 20.02 -1.16
C GLY A 48 9.03 19.66 -1.66
N HIS A 49 10.03 19.89 -0.82
CA HIS A 49 11.45 19.74 -1.19
C HIS A 49 11.86 18.32 -1.61
N ALA A 50 11.14 17.30 -1.12
CA ALA A 50 11.43 15.90 -1.41
C ALA A 50 10.55 15.30 -2.53
N SER A 51 9.76 16.12 -3.23
CA SER A 51 8.79 15.69 -4.26
C SER A 51 9.42 14.82 -5.34
N PHE A 52 10.63 15.18 -5.76
CA PHE A 52 11.36 14.47 -6.81
C PHE A 52 11.52 12.97 -6.48
N LEU A 53 11.81 12.61 -5.24
CA LEU A 53 11.98 11.22 -4.84
C LEU A 53 10.68 10.41 -4.99
N GLY A 54 9.55 10.96 -4.52
CA GLY A 54 8.25 10.28 -4.63
C GLY A 54 7.76 10.20 -6.08
N THR A 55 7.98 11.25 -6.86
CA THR A 55 7.64 11.26 -8.30
C THR A 55 8.44 10.22 -9.08
N GLN A 56 9.76 10.15 -8.89
CA GLN A 56 10.59 9.15 -9.58
C GLN A 56 10.25 7.71 -9.16
N TYR A 57 10.00 7.50 -7.86
CA TYR A 57 9.51 6.21 -7.38
C TYR A 57 8.19 5.80 -8.05
N LEU A 58 7.22 6.72 -8.12
CA LEU A 58 5.93 6.48 -8.77
C LEU A 58 6.09 6.14 -10.25
N HIS A 59 6.95 6.87 -10.97
CA HIS A 59 7.22 6.59 -12.39
C HIS A 59 7.83 5.20 -12.59
N GLY A 60 8.79 4.81 -11.75
CA GLY A 60 9.36 3.47 -11.76
C GLY A 60 8.30 2.39 -11.52
N ALA A 61 7.50 2.54 -10.47
CA ALA A 61 6.42 1.59 -10.16
C ALA A 61 5.39 1.48 -11.30
N LEU A 62 4.96 2.62 -11.86
CA LEU A 62 4.00 2.65 -12.97
C LEU A 62 4.57 2.00 -14.23
N SER A 63 5.86 2.13 -14.53
CA SER A 63 6.46 1.52 -15.72
C SER A 63 6.27 0.00 -15.71
N TYR A 64 6.56 -0.65 -14.59
CA TYR A 64 6.45 -2.09 -14.44
C TYR A 64 5.00 -2.55 -14.34
N ILE A 65 4.16 -1.81 -13.61
CA ILE A 65 2.73 -2.12 -13.51
C ILE A 65 2.04 -2.00 -14.86
N ASN A 66 2.41 -1.00 -15.67
CA ASN A 66 1.89 -0.85 -17.02
C ASN A 66 2.31 -2.01 -17.91
N HIS A 67 3.53 -2.53 -17.74
CA HIS A 67 3.98 -3.74 -18.44
C HIS A 67 3.13 -4.96 -18.05
N ILE A 68 2.97 -5.25 -16.75
CA ILE A 68 2.10 -6.34 -16.27
C ILE A 68 0.66 -6.18 -16.79
N ASN A 69 0.14 -4.96 -16.75
CA ASN A 69 -1.19 -4.67 -17.25
C ASN A 69 -1.30 -4.92 -18.76
N ARG A 70 -0.25 -4.73 -19.56
CA ARG A 70 -0.27 -5.07 -20.99
C ARG A 70 -0.30 -6.58 -21.22
N GLU A 71 0.36 -7.36 -20.36
CA GLU A 71 0.43 -8.83 -20.44
C GLU A 71 -0.85 -9.55 -19.97
N GLY A 72 -1.88 -8.81 -19.57
CA GLY A 72 -3.15 -9.37 -19.10
C GLY A 72 -3.44 -9.11 -17.63
N GLY A 73 -2.51 -8.50 -16.90
CA GLY A 73 -2.66 -8.23 -15.47
C GLY A 73 -2.49 -9.49 -14.61
N ILE A 74 -2.89 -9.39 -13.35
CA ILE A 74 -2.78 -10.50 -12.40
C ILE A 74 -4.11 -11.24 -12.33
N HIS A 75 -4.13 -12.51 -12.72
CA HIS A 75 -5.35 -13.32 -12.80
C HIS A 75 -6.48 -12.63 -13.61
N GLY A 76 -6.12 -11.99 -14.72
CA GLY A 76 -7.05 -11.23 -15.57
C GLY A 76 -7.47 -9.86 -15.03
N ARG A 77 -6.90 -9.42 -13.90
CA ARG A 77 -7.21 -8.13 -13.26
C ARG A 77 -6.12 -7.11 -13.51
N LYS A 78 -6.49 -5.89 -13.92
CA LYS A 78 -5.55 -4.79 -14.08
C LYS A 78 -5.22 -4.15 -12.72
N ILE A 79 -3.98 -3.75 -12.53
CA ILE A 79 -3.54 -3.05 -11.33
C ILE A 79 -3.75 -1.55 -11.54
N LYS A 80 -4.33 -0.88 -10.55
CA LYS A 80 -4.47 0.58 -10.49
C LYS A 80 -3.83 1.11 -9.21
N ILE A 81 -2.93 2.09 -9.35
CA ILE A 81 -2.37 2.82 -8.22
C ILE A 81 -3.17 4.09 -7.97
N ILE A 82 -3.42 4.38 -6.70
CA ILE A 82 -3.77 5.71 -6.20
C ILE A 82 -2.61 6.18 -5.32
N ALA A 83 -2.00 7.31 -5.67
CA ALA A 83 -0.88 7.88 -4.95
C ALA A 83 -1.29 9.20 -4.28
N TYR A 84 -0.86 9.40 -3.04
CA TYR A 84 -1.09 10.60 -2.23
C TYR A 84 0.20 11.07 -1.56
#